data_AF-L7CG40-F1
#
_entry.id   AF-L7CG40-F1
#
_cell.length_a   1.000
_cell.length_b   1.000
_cell.length_c   1.000
_cell.angle_alpha   90.00
_cell.angle_beta   90.00
_cell.angle_gamma   90.00
#
_symmetry.space_group_name_H-M   'P 1'
#
loop_
_entity.id
_entity.type
_entity.pdbx_description
1 polymer ?
#
loop_
_entity_poly.entity_id
_entity_poly.type
_entity_poly.pdbx_seq_one_letter_code
_entity_poly.pdbx_strand_id
1 'polypeptide(L)'
;MWYVPDQLTELASAQGIDDHQLVGLQKIGASRTLQHWQLPDDENLAKEALRQGDVDVFVMSPIQFPDEGIENFIKLGLKHNPEMRFLVQLSWGGGDIDNQDFPNGAWEVPDRDKTPEQLSLMNDRNIRAGETQIDSLNEKYGDGQDIVFLIPASQAASELRSRIYRKEMPGLEDQDELFFDPAHPSAPLEALNTYLHFAVLYQQSPLGLPATQKLEQVNRPQWDESLTRTLQEIAWQTAANYSRSGLPNVDAEEISAAFDFPQPVEYPELEFVYTANIKVGEALDFGQVDDGKRLIIPIVGGTFRGPDIQGEVVPGGVDWNLSRSDGATEADATYFLRTEDGVLIRVSNLGVGAPPTGLRFTTPRFIAPRGQYDWLNQSTFVGTLDVDWKREFSIRLRVFRVRSQESP
;
A
#
# COMPACT_ATOMS: atom_id res chain seq x y z
N MET A 1 10.80 -4.18 -22.17
CA MET A 1 10.68 -2.79 -21.68
C MET A 1 9.54 -2.11 -22.40
N TRP A 2 8.81 -1.24 -21.70
CA TRP A 2 7.66 -0.53 -22.25
C TRP A 2 7.87 0.98 -22.19
N TYR A 3 7.45 1.68 -23.23
CA TYR A 3 7.59 3.14 -23.40
C TYR A 3 6.18 3.76 -23.49
N VAL A 4 6.03 5.01 -23.04
CA VAL A 4 4.71 5.67 -22.84
C VAL A 4 4.61 7.13 -23.33
N PRO A 5 5.21 7.51 -24.49
CA PRO A 5 5.28 8.89 -24.95
C PRO A 5 3.91 9.47 -25.26
N ASP A 6 3.03 8.70 -25.92
CA ASP A 6 1.70 9.18 -26.32
C ASP A 6 0.84 9.49 -25.08
N GLN A 7 0.84 8.60 -24.09
CA GLN A 7 0.11 8.82 -22.84
C GLN A 7 0.72 9.94 -21.99
N LEU A 8 2.05 10.12 -22.03
CA LEU A 8 2.68 11.27 -21.39
C LEU A 8 2.24 12.59 -22.01
N THR A 9 2.08 12.64 -23.34
CA THR A 9 1.52 13.82 -24.02
C THR A 9 0.10 14.11 -23.57
N GLU A 10 -0.74 13.09 -23.41
CA GLU A 10 -2.12 13.24 -22.89
C GLU A 10 -2.12 13.79 -21.46
N LEU A 11 -1.30 13.22 -20.56
CA LEU A 11 -1.21 13.67 -19.17
C LEU A 11 -0.63 15.09 -19.05
N ALA A 12 0.37 15.42 -19.87
CA ALA A 12 0.95 16.76 -19.93
C ALA A 12 -0.11 17.80 -20.33
N SER A 13 -0.89 17.50 -21.37
CA SER A 13 -1.99 18.36 -21.81
C SER A 13 -3.07 18.51 -20.73
N ALA A 14 -3.44 17.42 -20.05
CA ALA A 14 -4.41 17.46 -18.96
C ALA A 14 -3.95 18.33 -17.76
N GLN A 15 -2.64 18.39 -17.51
CA GLN A 15 -2.05 19.23 -16.47
C GLN A 15 -1.82 20.69 -16.94
N GLY A 16 -2.06 21.01 -18.21
CA GLY A 16 -1.79 22.35 -18.77
C GLY A 16 -0.31 22.63 -19.05
N ILE A 17 0.47 21.59 -19.34
CA ILE A 17 1.87 21.69 -19.75
C ILE A 17 1.91 21.83 -21.28
N ASP A 18 1.73 23.06 -21.75
CA ASP A 18 1.54 23.39 -23.17
C ASP A 18 2.81 23.29 -24.03
N ASP A 19 3.98 23.22 -23.40
CA ASP A 19 5.30 23.16 -24.05
C ASP A 19 5.84 21.73 -24.20
N HIS A 20 5.10 20.70 -23.76
CA HIS A 20 5.49 19.31 -23.98
C HIS A 20 5.53 18.96 -25.49
N GLN A 21 6.68 18.50 -25.96
CA GLN A 21 6.85 18.05 -27.33
C GLN A 21 7.64 16.73 -27.42
N LEU A 22 7.09 15.74 -28.14
CA LEU A 22 7.83 14.55 -28.53
C LEU A 22 8.69 14.85 -29.76
N VAL A 23 9.99 15.07 -29.56
CA VAL A 23 10.95 15.42 -30.61
C VAL A 23 11.59 14.21 -31.30
N GLY A 24 11.52 13.02 -30.70
CA GLY A 24 12.05 11.79 -31.29
C GLY A 24 11.63 10.55 -30.52
N LEU A 25 11.50 9.43 -31.24
CA LEU A 25 11.13 8.14 -30.66
C LEU A 25 11.78 7.00 -31.44
N GLN A 26 12.53 6.14 -30.75
CA GLN A 26 13.22 5.00 -31.34
C GLN A 26 12.92 3.73 -30.56
N LYS A 27 12.56 2.65 -31.25
CA LYS A 27 12.02 1.43 -30.64
C LYS A 27 12.69 0.18 -31.20
N ILE A 28 13.23 -0.66 -30.32
CA ILE A 28 13.72 -2.00 -30.64
C ILE A 28 13.20 -2.92 -29.52
N GLY A 29 12.62 -4.06 -29.87
CA GLY A 29 12.08 -5.00 -28.88
C GLY A 29 13.18 -5.66 -28.06
N ALA A 30 12.95 -5.78 -26.74
CA ALA A 30 13.87 -6.43 -25.79
C ALA A 30 15.34 -5.96 -25.91
N SER A 31 15.55 -4.66 -26.11
CA SER A 31 16.84 -4.10 -26.46
C SER A 31 17.63 -3.52 -25.29
N ARG A 32 18.95 -3.49 -25.48
CA ARG A 32 19.88 -2.61 -24.80
C ARG A 32 19.92 -1.24 -25.50
N THR A 33 20.13 -0.18 -24.74
CA THR A 33 20.43 1.16 -25.27
C THR A 33 21.65 1.13 -26.19
N LEU A 34 22.63 0.26 -25.96
CA LEU A 34 23.77 0.09 -26.87
C LEU A 34 23.34 -0.32 -28.29
N GLN A 35 22.32 -1.17 -28.44
CA GLN A 35 21.83 -1.57 -29.75
C GLN A 35 21.20 -0.38 -30.49
N HIS A 36 20.48 0.48 -29.76
CA HIS A 36 19.99 1.75 -30.28
C HIS A 36 21.13 2.69 -30.72
N TRP A 37 22.23 2.76 -29.95
CA TRP A 37 23.40 3.56 -30.31
C TRP A 37 24.10 3.06 -31.60
N GLN A 38 24.10 1.74 -31.80
CA GLN A 38 24.78 1.08 -32.91
C GLN A 38 24.02 1.12 -34.25
N LEU A 39 22.76 1.56 -34.26
CA LEU A 39 22.05 1.78 -35.52
C LEU A 39 22.83 2.76 -36.42
N PRO A 40 22.84 2.51 -37.74
CA PRO A 40 23.37 3.44 -38.74
C PRO A 40 22.81 4.85 -38.52
N ASP A 41 23.62 5.87 -38.80
CA ASP A 41 23.26 7.25 -38.46
C ASP A 41 22.02 7.75 -39.21
N ASP A 42 21.73 7.22 -40.40
CA ASP A 42 20.53 7.47 -41.20
C ASP A 42 19.28 6.72 -40.71
N GLU A 43 19.44 5.75 -39.82
CA GLU A 43 18.36 5.01 -39.16
C GLU A 43 18.20 5.40 -37.68
N ASN A 44 19.05 6.31 -37.16
CA ASN A 44 19.14 6.61 -35.74
C ASN A 44 18.42 7.92 -35.35
N LEU A 45 17.10 7.83 -35.22
CA LEU A 45 16.24 8.97 -34.86
C LEU A 45 16.62 9.62 -33.54
N ALA A 46 17.17 8.86 -32.58
CA ALA A 46 17.64 9.39 -31.31
C ALA A 46 18.88 10.30 -31.48
N LYS A 47 19.87 9.88 -32.26
CA LYS A 47 21.03 10.72 -32.58
C LYS A 47 20.64 11.93 -33.40
N GLU A 48 19.71 11.77 -34.35
CA GLU A 48 19.19 12.87 -35.15
C GLU A 48 18.59 13.96 -34.26
N ALA A 49 17.67 13.60 -33.35
CA ALA A 49 17.05 14.54 -32.42
C ALA A 49 18.09 15.22 -31.51
N LEU A 50 18.99 14.46 -30.87
CA LEU A 50 20.00 15.04 -29.96
C LEU A 50 20.94 16.03 -30.66
N ARG A 51 21.22 15.86 -31.96
CA ARG A 51 22.09 16.77 -32.72
C ARG A 51 21.45 18.13 -33.00
N GLN A 52 20.12 18.23 -32.96
CA GLN A 52 19.40 19.49 -33.14
C GLN A 52 19.61 20.43 -31.93
N GLY A 53 19.85 19.87 -30.74
CA GLY A 53 20.16 20.63 -29.52
C GLY A 53 18.93 21.24 -28.81
N ASP A 54 17.73 20.88 -29.23
CA ASP A 54 16.44 21.31 -28.69
C ASP A 54 15.79 20.25 -27.77
N VAL A 55 16.52 19.18 -27.43
CA VAL A 55 16.05 18.15 -26.50
C VAL A 55 16.38 18.57 -25.07
N ASP A 56 15.38 18.75 -24.22
CA ASP A 56 15.58 19.05 -22.78
C ASP A 56 15.73 17.79 -21.92
N VAL A 57 14.95 16.76 -22.23
CA VAL A 57 14.91 15.50 -21.47
C VAL A 57 15.01 14.31 -22.41
N PHE A 58 15.94 13.39 -22.14
CA PHE A 58 16.11 12.17 -22.92
C PHE A 58 15.83 10.92 -22.09
N VAL A 59 14.80 10.17 -22.48
CA VAL A 59 14.36 8.96 -21.77
C VAL A 59 14.93 7.71 -22.43
N MET A 60 15.59 6.88 -21.63
CA MET A 60 16.17 5.61 -22.02
C MET A 60 15.56 4.46 -21.25
N SER A 61 15.56 3.30 -21.89
CA SER A 61 14.79 2.15 -21.46
C SER A 61 15.55 0.84 -21.77
N PRO A 62 16.74 0.62 -21.16
CA PRO A 62 17.61 -0.53 -21.44
C PRO A 62 17.19 -1.80 -20.71
N ILE A 63 17.04 -2.92 -21.42
CA ILE A 63 16.57 -4.17 -20.79
C ILE A 63 17.47 -4.62 -19.63
N GLN A 64 18.79 -4.43 -19.73
CA GLN A 64 19.79 -4.95 -18.80
C GLN A 64 20.86 -3.90 -18.49
N PHE A 65 21.38 -3.90 -17.26
CA PHE A 65 22.47 -3.04 -16.81
C PHE A 65 23.76 -3.81 -16.49
N PRO A 66 24.95 -3.20 -16.56
CA PRO A 66 25.20 -1.88 -17.12
C PRO A 66 24.98 -1.88 -18.64
N ASP A 67 24.76 -0.69 -19.20
CA ASP A 67 24.56 -0.50 -20.64
C ASP A 67 25.39 0.66 -21.17
N GLU A 68 26.41 0.37 -21.97
CA GLU A 68 27.35 1.34 -22.53
C GLU A 68 26.67 2.36 -23.44
N GLY A 69 25.50 2.03 -24.00
CA GLY A 69 24.72 2.96 -24.81
C GLY A 69 24.25 4.18 -24.03
N ILE A 70 23.99 4.03 -22.72
CA ILE A 70 23.55 5.13 -21.86
C ILE A 70 24.61 6.24 -21.83
N GLU A 71 25.87 5.88 -21.54
CA GLU A 71 26.98 6.84 -21.51
C GLU A 71 27.20 7.50 -22.88
N ASN A 72 27.03 6.74 -23.97
CA ASN A 72 27.21 7.27 -25.32
C ASN A 72 26.16 8.33 -25.67
N PHE A 73 24.88 8.09 -25.34
CA PHE A 73 23.83 9.08 -25.55
C PHE A 73 23.97 10.28 -24.62
N ILE A 74 24.40 10.09 -23.36
CA ILE A 74 24.71 11.21 -22.45
C ILE A 74 25.78 12.13 -23.06
N LYS A 75 26.91 11.57 -23.51
CA LYS A 75 27.98 12.35 -24.16
C LYS A 75 27.48 13.10 -25.39
N LEU A 76 26.62 12.48 -26.20
CA LEU A 76 26.06 13.13 -27.38
C LEU A 76 25.11 14.26 -26.98
N GLY A 77 24.19 14.02 -26.04
CA GLY A 77 23.25 15.02 -25.55
C GLY A 77 23.97 16.24 -24.97
N LEU A 78 24.88 16.03 -24.01
CA LEU A 78 25.64 17.10 -23.35
C LEU A 78 26.51 17.91 -24.31
N LYS A 79 26.93 17.32 -25.44
CA LYS A 79 27.67 18.05 -26.48
C LYS A 79 26.81 19.12 -27.17
N HIS A 80 25.50 18.89 -27.28
CA HIS A 80 24.57 19.74 -28.02
C HIS A 80 23.67 20.58 -27.10
N ASN A 81 23.29 20.07 -25.94
CA ASN A 81 22.60 20.80 -24.88
C ASN A 81 23.20 20.40 -23.50
N PRO A 82 23.98 21.28 -22.84
CA PRO A 82 24.62 20.98 -21.57
C PRO A 82 23.65 20.91 -20.38
N GLU A 83 22.43 21.44 -20.51
CA GLU A 83 21.41 21.49 -19.45
C GLU A 83 20.46 20.28 -19.48
N MET A 84 20.75 19.28 -20.32
CA MET A 84 19.88 18.11 -20.49
C MET A 84 19.75 17.28 -19.21
N ARG A 85 18.52 16.80 -18.97
CA ARG A 85 18.27 15.71 -18.02
C ARG A 85 18.12 14.38 -18.75
N PHE A 86 18.69 13.33 -18.19
CA PHE A 86 18.58 11.98 -18.73
C PHE A 86 17.77 11.12 -17.76
N LEU A 87 16.71 10.49 -18.25
CA LEU A 87 15.89 9.60 -17.43
C LEU A 87 16.09 8.16 -17.89
N VAL A 88 16.34 7.25 -16.96
CA VAL A 88 16.60 5.85 -17.27
C VAL A 88 15.61 4.96 -16.53
N GLN A 89 14.80 4.21 -17.28
CA GLN A 89 13.83 3.30 -16.70
C GLN A 89 14.49 2.02 -16.17
N LEU A 90 14.33 1.78 -14.87
CA LEU A 90 14.54 0.45 -14.28
C LEU A 90 13.32 -0.41 -14.57
N SER A 91 13.29 -1.06 -15.73
CA SER A 91 12.16 -1.94 -16.06
C SER A 91 12.04 -3.12 -15.14
N TRP A 92 10.79 -3.54 -14.93
CA TRP A 92 10.47 -4.87 -14.44
C TRP A 92 11.07 -5.96 -15.31
N GLY A 93 11.24 -7.13 -14.70
CA GLY A 93 11.68 -8.36 -15.34
C GLY A 93 10.68 -8.88 -16.37
N GLY A 94 11.06 -8.95 -17.65
CA GLY A 94 10.23 -9.66 -18.64
C GLY A 94 10.29 -11.17 -18.37
N GLY A 95 9.16 -11.88 -18.37
CA GLY A 95 9.11 -13.30 -17.99
C GLY A 95 9.17 -13.55 -16.49
N ASP A 96 9.01 -12.51 -15.66
CA ASP A 96 8.98 -12.59 -14.20
C ASP A 96 10.30 -13.11 -13.57
N ILE A 97 11.41 -12.72 -14.20
CA ILE A 97 12.82 -13.02 -13.85
C ILE A 97 13.63 -11.73 -13.63
N ASP A 98 14.85 -11.84 -13.12
CA ASP A 98 15.78 -10.71 -13.10
C ASP A 98 16.30 -10.45 -14.51
N ASN A 99 16.30 -9.20 -14.98
CA ASN A 99 16.77 -8.85 -16.32
C ASN A 99 18.29 -9.04 -16.52
N GLN A 100 19.02 -9.49 -15.50
CA GLN A 100 20.36 -10.04 -15.65
C GLN A 100 20.38 -11.46 -16.21
N ASP A 101 19.28 -12.18 -16.10
CA ASP A 101 19.15 -13.56 -16.52
C ASP A 101 18.20 -13.64 -17.73
N PHE A 102 18.61 -14.37 -18.76
CA PHE A 102 17.74 -14.79 -19.86
C PHE A 102 17.96 -16.27 -20.14
N PRO A 103 17.56 -17.16 -19.21
CA PRO A 103 17.71 -18.60 -19.41
C PRO A 103 16.87 -19.08 -20.60
N ASN A 104 17.21 -20.26 -21.12
CA ASN A 104 16.34 -20.93 -22.10
C ASN A 104 14.94 -21.11 -21.47
N GLY A 105 13.90 -20.63 -22.17
CA GLY A 105 12.52 -20.63 -21.66
C GLY A 105 12.10 -19.37 -20.90
N ALA A 106 12.95 -18.34 -20.80
CA ALA A 106 12.63 -17.06 -20.15
C ALA A 106 11.37 -16.34 -20.68
N TRP A 107 10.87 -16.73 -21.85
CA TRP A 107 9.70 -16.15 -22.49
C TRP A 107 8.47 -17.06 -22.44
N GLU A 108 8.50 -18.11 -21.62
CA GLU A 108 7.31 -18.91 -21.30
C GLU A 108 6.43 -18.18 -20.28
N VAL A 109 5.14 -18.57 -20.17
CA VAL A 109 4.22 -17.97 -19.21
C VAL A 109 4.65 -18.35 -17.78
N PRO A 110 5.05 -17.37 -16.95
CA PRO A 110 5.53 -17.65 -15.60
C PRO A 110 4.38 -17.82 -14.61
N ASP A 111 4.67 -18.43 -13.46
CA ASP A 111 3.83 -18.32 -12.28
C ASP A 111 4.06 -16.95 -11.62
N ARG A 112 3.01 -16.11 -11.63
CA ARG A 112 3.07 -14.75 -11.11
C ARG A 112 2.52 -14.59 -9.70
N ASP A 113 2.01 -15.64 -9.07
CA ASP A 113 1.52 -15.54 -7.70
C ASP A 113 2.69 -15.53 -6.71
N LYS A 114 3.20 -14.32 -6.45
CA LYS A 114 4.36 -14.08 -5.58
C LYS A 114 3.97 -13.32 -4.32
N THR A 115 4.52 -13.72 -3.18
CA THR A 115 4.35 -12.97 -1.92
C THR A 115 5.13 -11.65 -1.95
N PRO A 116 4.78 -10.66 -1.10
CA PRO A 116 5.53 -9.40 -0.99
C PRO A 116 7.04 -9.61 -0.75
N GLU A 117 7.42 -10.63 0.04
CA GLU A 117 8.83 -10.93 0.28
C GLU A 117 9.54 -11.41 -1.00
N GLN A 118 8.88 -12.24 -1.81
CA GLN A 118 9.42 -12.68 -3.09
C GLN A 118 9.53 -11.51 -4.08
N LEU A 119 8.50 -10.65 -4.12
CA LEU A 119 8.46 -9.45 -4.95
C LEU A 119 9.53 -8.41 -4.58
N SER A 120 9.90 -8.31 -3.29
CA SER A 120 10.97 -7.40 -2.84
C SER A 120 12.37 -7.80 -3.31
N LEU A 121 12.55 -9.08 -3.69
CA LEU A 121 13.82 -9.61 -4.19
C LEU A 121 13.86 -9.67 -5.72
N MET A 122 12.75 -9.35 -6.38
CA MET A 122 12.66 -9.41 -7.83
C MET A 122 13.54 -8.36 -8.49
N ASN A 123 14.28 -8.80 -9.52
CA ASN A 123 15.07 -7.91 -10.39
C ASN A 123 16.18 -7.14 -9.65
N ASP A 124 16.51 -7.55 -8.42
CA ASP A 124 17.40 -6.85 -7.50
C ASP A 124 18.82 -6.69 -8.06
N ARG A 125 19.37 -7.66 -8.81
CA ARG A 125 20.71 -7.50 -9.41
C ARG A 125 20.70 -6.48 -10.54
N ASN A 126 19.66 -6.50 -11.38
CA ASN A 126 19.52 -5.50 -12.44
C ASN A 126 19.32 -4.09 -11.88
N ILE A 127 18.49 -3.95 -10.84
CA ILE A 127 18.28 -2.69 -10.13
C ILE A 127 19.60 -2.16 -9.58
N ARG A 128 20.34 -2.96 -8.80
CA ARG A 128 21.64 -2.56 -8.23
C ARG A 128 22.67 -2.20 -9.30
N ALA A 129 22.69 -2.91 -10.43
CA ALA A 129 23.57 -2.60 -11.55
C ALA A 129 23.20 -1.25 -12.21
N GLY A 130 21.90 -0.97 -12.37
CA GLY A 130 21.40 0.31 -12.88
C GLY A 130 21.74 1.47 -11.95
N GLU A 131 21.45 1.34 -10.65
CA GLU A 131 21.82 2.31 -9.62
C GLU A 131 23.33 2.63 -9.64
N THR A 132 24.16 1.58 -9.62
CA THR A 132 25.63 1.73 -9.66
C THR A 132 26.09 2.46 -10.91
N GLN A 133 25.51 2.15 -12.07
CA GLN A 133 25.87 2.81 -13.32
C GLN A 133 25.49 4.28 -13.31
N ILE A 134 24.29 4.62 -12.85
CA ILE A 134 23.81 6.01 -12.83
C ILE A 134 24.63 6.86 -11.85
N ASP A 135 24.94 6.33 -10.66
CA ASP A 135 25.80 7.02 -9.68
C ASP A 135 27.17 7.36 -10.30
N SER A 136 27.77 6.40 -11.02
CA SER A 136 29.05 6.60 -11.70
C SER A 136 28.95 7.62 -12.85
N LEU A 137 27.82 7.68 -13.55
CA LEU A 137 27.61 8.65 -14.63
C LEU A 137 27.42 10.07 -14.09
N ASN A 138 26.66 10.23 -12.99
CA ASN A 138 26.50 11.52 -12.32
C ASN A 138 27.82 12.03 -11.74
N GLU A 139 28.62 11.16 -11.10
CA GLU A 139 29.97 11.52 -10.62
C GLU A 139 30.87 12.02 -11.77
N LYS A 140 30.77 11.37 -12.93
CA LYS A 140 31.65 11.64 -14.08
C LYS A 140 31.23 12.85 -14.92
N TYR A 141 29.93 13.12 -15.03
CA TYR A 141 29.38 14.09 -15.98
C TYR A 141 28.55 15.21 -15.35
N GLY A 142 28.17 15.09 -14.08
CA GLY A 142 27.21 15.98 -13.45
C GLY A 142 27.79 17.24 -12.79
N ASP A 143 29.12 17.38 -12.71
CA ASP A 143 29.80 18.53 -12.09
C ASP A 143 29.26 18.90 -10.68
N GLY A 144 28.98 17.87 -9.87
CA GLY A 144 28.43 18.02 -8.52
C GLY A 144 26.90 18.13 -8.45
N GLN A 145 26.20 17.96 -9.58
CA GLN A 145 24.75 17.83 -9.66
C GLN A 145 24.37 16.51 -10.33
N ASP A 146 23.22 15.94 -9.96
CA ASP A 146 22.68 14.80 -10.69
C ASP A 146 22.06 15.28 -12.01
N ILE A 147 22.45 14.64 -13.12
CA ILE A 147 21.91 14.91 -14.46
C ILE A 147 21.22 13.68 -15.05
N VAL A 148 21.50 12.50 -14.49
CA VAL A 148 20.88 11.23 -14.84
C VAL A 148 20.04 10.75 -13.66
N PHE A 149 18.78 10.45 -13.93
CA PHE A 149 17.78 10.05 -12.94
C PHE A 149 17.15 8.71 -13.33
N LEU A 150 16.63 7.99 -12.34
CA LEU A 150 16.01 6.68 -12.50
C LEU A 150 14.50 6.75 -12.38
N ILE A 151 13.82 6.07 -13.30
CA ILE A 151 12.38 5.81 -13.21
C ILE A 151 12.20 4.40 -12.60
N PRO A 152 11.75 4.27 -11.34
CA PRO A 152 11.76 3.02 -10.59
C PRO A 152 10.57 2.09 -10.94
N ALA A 153 10.42 1.76 -12.22
CA ALA A 153 9.27 1.01 -12.73
C ALA A 153 9.20 -0.42 -12.18
N SER A 154 10.35 -1.08 -11.96
CA SER A 154 10.42 -2.40 -11.34
C SER A 154 9.90 -2.40 -9.91
N GLN A 155 10.26 -1.38 -9.13
CA GLN A 155 9.84 -1.22 -7.74
C GLN A 155 8.35 -0.93 -7.65
N ALA A 156 7.84 -0.01 -8.49
CA ALA A 156 6.41 0.30 -8.56
C ALA A 156 5.59 -0.93 -8.96
N ALA A 157 6.07 -1.74 -9.92
CA ALA A 157 5.43 -2.99 -10.31
C ALA A 157 5.38 -4.01 -9.17
N SER A 158 6.47 -4.18 -8.39
CA SER A 158 6.49 -5.04 -7.21
C SER A 158 5.54 -4.57 -6.11
N GLU A 159 5.40 -3.26 -5.89
CA GLU A 159 4.44 -2.71 -4.92
C GLU A 159 3.00 -2.95 -5.36
N LEU A 160 2.68 -2.68 -6.63
CA LEU A 160 1.36 -2.96 -7.20
C LEU A 160 0.98 -4.44 -7.02
N ARG A 161 1.89 -5.35 -7.38
CA ARG A 161 1.70 -6.80 -7.18
C ARG A 161 1.52 -7.17 -5.70
N SER A 162 2.25 -6.54 -4.80
CA SER A 162 2.14 -6.78 -3.36
C SER A 162 0.78 -6.33 -2.81
N ARG A 163 0.20 -5.24 -3.34
CA ARG A 163 -1.16 -4.81 -2.98
C ARG A 163 -2.23 -5.74 -3.55
N ILE A 164 -2.04 -6.25 -4.77
CA ILE A 164 -2.95 -7.27 -5.34
C ILE A 164 -2.96 -8.52 -4.46
N TYR A 165 -1.78 -9.02 -4.07
CA TYR A 165 -1.66 -10.18 -3.16
C TYR A 165 -2.41 -9.96 -1.84
N ARG A 166 -2.32 -8.75 -1.27
CA ARG A 166 -3.00 -8.36 -0.02
C ARG A 166 -4.48 -8.01 -0.19
N LYS A 167 -5.03 -8.07 -1.40
CA LYS A 167 -6.41 -7.66 -1.74
C LYS A 167 -6.69 -6.18 -1.43
N GLU A 168 -5.68 -5.35 -1.66
CA GLU A 168 -5.73 -3.89 -1.43
C GLU A 168 -5.93 -3.09 -2.73
N MET A 169 -5.96 -3.74 -3.90
CA MET A 169 -6.16 -3.07 -5.19
C MET A 169 -7.62 -3.09 -5.64
N PRO A 170 -8.27 -1.93 -5.84
CA PRO A 170 -9.62 -1.87 -6.38
C PRO A 170 -9.70 -2.51 -7.76
N GLY A 171 -10.57 -3.50 -7.93
CA GLY A 171 -10.86 -4.13 -9.24
C GLY A 171 -9.74 -5.00 -9.83
N LEU A 172 -8.65 -5.24 -9.11
CA LEU A 172 -7.57 -6.16 -9.50
C LEU A 172 -7.44 -7.27 -8.45
N GLU A 173 -7.64 -8.51 -8.89
CA GLU A 173 -7.70 -9.67 -8.02
C GLU A 173 -6.48 -10.59 -8.17
N ASP A 174 -5.83 -10.56 -9.32
CA ASP A 174 -4.73 -11.45 -9.67
C ASP A 174 -3.55 -10.69 -10.30
N GLN A 175 -2.33 -11.06 -9.92
CA GLN A 175 -1.10 -10.47 -10.44
C GLN A 175 -0.91 -10.71 -11.94
N ASP A 176 -1.49 -11.79 -12.49
CA ASP A 176 -1.49 -12.06 -13.93
C ASP A 176 -2.29 -11.03 -14.73
N GLU A 177 -3.24 -10.32 -14.12
CA GLU A 177 -4.03 -9.29 -14.80
C GLU A 177 -3.18 -8.09 -15.24
N LEU A 178 -1.95 -7.97 -14.74
CA LEU A 178 -0.98 -6.92 -15.08
C LEU A 178 -0.24 -7.16 -16.40
N PHE A 179 -0.46 -8.30 -17.06
CA PHE A 179 0.26 -8.67 -18.28
C PHE A 179 -0.68 -9.28 -19.32
N PHE A 180 -0.40 -9.03 -20.61
CA PHE A 180 -1.09 -9.72 -21.71
C PHE A 180 -0.43 -11.05 -22.07
N ASP A 181 0.89 -11.11 -21.89
CA ASP A 181 1.73 -12.26 -22.21
C ASP A 181 2.93 -12.29 -21.24
N PRO A 182 3.93 -13.17 -21.40
CA PRO A 182 5.09 -13.25 -20.50
C PRO A 182 5.84 -11.94 -20.28
N ALA A 183 5.82 -10.99 -21.23
CA ALA A 183 6.70 -9.82 -21.24
C ALA A 183 5.97 -8.47 -21.31
N HIS A 184 4.76 -8.42 -21.86
CA HIS A 184 4.08 -7.17 -22.16
C HIS A 184 3.04 -6.79 -21.08
N PRO A 185 3.05 -5.52 -20.63
CA PRO A 185 2.12 -5.04 -19.61
C PRO A 185 0.70 -4.95 -20.16
N SER A 186 -0.29 -5.16 -19.29
CA SER A 186 -1.67 -4.77 -19.55
C SER A 186 -1.92 -3.31 -19.16
N ALA A 187 -3.15 -2.83 -19.37
CA ALA A 187 -3.49 -1.41 -19.19
C ALA A 187 -3.20 -0.85 -17.78
N PRO A 188 -3.45 -1.54 -16.65
CA PRO A 188 -3.10 -1.05 -15.32
C PRO A 188 -1.59 -0.85 -15.10
N LEU A 189 -0.75 -1.80 -15.53
CA LEU A 189 0.70 -1.69 -15.40
C LEU A 189 1.28 -0.62 -16.32
N GLU A 190 0.72 -0.48 -17.52
CA GLU A 190 1.06 0.61 -18.44
C GLU A 190 0.65 2.00 -17.88
N ALA A 191 -0.52 2.11 -17.26
CA ALA A 191 -0.97 3.33 -16.59
C ALA A 191 -0.06 3.70 -15.41
N LEU A 192 0.28 2.74 -14.55
CA LEU A 192 1.25 2.93 -13.47
C LEU A 192 2.59 3.45 -14.00
N ASN A 193 3.12 2.81 -15.05
CA ASN A 193 4.38 3.25 -15.66
C ASN A 193 4.26 4.68 -16.22
N THR A 194 3.11 5.02 -16.81
CA THR A 194 2.85 6.39 -17.32
C THR A 194 2.88 7.43 -16.20
N TYR A 195 2.17 7.20 -15.09
CA TYR A 195 2.18 8.13 -13.96
C TYR A 195 3.57 8.25 -13.33
N LEU A 196 4.34 7.16 -13.31
CA LEU A 196 5.71 7.18 -12.80
C LEU A 196 6.65 8.01 -13.69
N HIS A 197 6.54 7.85 -15.01
CA HIS A 197 7.26 8.70 -15.96
C HIS A 197 6.85 10.16 -15.81
N PHE A 198 5.56 10.46 -15.67
CA PHE A 198 5.07 11.81 -15.45
C PHE A 198 5.70 12.42 -14.19
N ALA A 199 5.68 11.66 -13.09
CA ALA A 199 6.21 12.11 -11.81
C ALA A 199 7.70 12.46 -11.88
N VAL A 200 8.51 11.61 -12.51
CA VAL A 200 9.96 11.81 -12.62
C VAL A 200 10.30 12.90 -13.65
N LEU A 201 9.61 12.91 -14.79
CA LEU A 201 9.89 13.85 -15.87
C LEU A 201 9.54 15.28 -15.46
N TYR A 202 8.38 15.49 -14.87
CA TYR A 202 7.91 16.83 -14.47
C TYR A 202 8.25 17.18 -13.03
N GLN A 203 8.73 16.22 -12.22
CA GLN A 203 8.93 16.39 -10.78
C GLN A 203 7.63 16.87 -10.09
N GLN A 204 6.49 16.36 -10.53
CA GLN A 204 5.15 16.74 -10.07
C GLN A 204 4.32 15.52 -9.69
N SER A 205 3.39 15.70 -8.76
CA SER A 205 2.49 14.62 -8.37
C SER A 205 1.53 14.26 -9.52
N PRO A 206 1.39 12.97 -9.89
CA PRO A 206 0.39 12.52 -10.85
C PRO A 206 -1.02 12.40 -10.23
N LEU A 207 -1.20 12.72 -8.94
CA LEU A 207 -2.47 12.61 -8.25
C LEU A 207 -3.52 13.57 -8.83
N GLY A 208 -4.66 13.02 -9.22
CA GLY A 208 -5.77 13.80 -9.79
C GLY A 208 -5.69 13.99 -11.31
N LEU A 209 -4.64 13.48 -11.95
CA LEU A 209 -4.61 13.35 -13.41
C LEU A 209 -5.73 12.41 -13.91
N PRO A 210 -6.18 12.53 -15.17
CA PRO A 210 -7.14 11.59 -15.74
C PRO A 210 -6.55 10.19 -15.85
N ALA A 211 -7.45 9.19 -15.96
CA ALA A 211 -7.06 7.84 -16.34
C ALA A 211 -6.40 7.85 -17.73
N THR A 212 -5.42 6.99 -17.95
CA THR A 212 -4.85 6.86 -19.30
C THR A 212 -5.89 6.28 -20.25
N GLN A 213 -5.86 6.72 -21.51
CA GLN A 213 -6.87 6.30 -22.50
C GLN A 213 -6.98 4.76 -22.61
N LYS A 214 -5.85 4.05 -22.54
CA LYS A 214 -5.83 2.58 -22.58
C LYS A 214 -6.52 1.94 -21.38
N LEU A 215 -6.41 2.54 -20.19
CA LEU A 215 -7.09 2.06 -18.99
C LEU A 215 -8.61 2.26 -19.13
N GLU A 216 -9.05 3.43 -19.60
CA GLU A 216 -10.46 3.75 -19.82
C GLU A 216 -11.12 2.89 -20.90
N GLN A 217 -10.38 2.54 -21.96
CA GLN A 217 -10.90 1.73 -23.06
C GLN A 217 -11.15 0.27 -22.67
N VAL A 218 -10.61 -0.20 -21.54
CA VAL A 218 -10.92 -1.55 -21.06
C VAL A 218 -12.32 -1.54 -20.46
N ASN A 219 -13.25 -2.28 -21.09
CA ASN A 219 -14.63 -2.42 -20.63
C ASN A 219 -14.73 -3.27 -19.35
N ARG A 220 -14.19 -2.76 -18.23
CA ARG A 220 -14.18 -3.37 -16.90
C ARG A 220 -14.67 -2.34 -15.89
N PRO A 221 -15.97 -2.36 -15.51
CA PRO A 221 -16.55 -1.37 -14.60
C PRO A 221 -15.86 -1.26 -13.24
N GLN A 222 -15.19 -2.31 -12.80
CA GLN A 222 -14.41 -2.33 -11.55
C GLN A 222 -13.07 -1.58 -11.64
N TRP A 223 -12.62 -1.21 -12.84
CA TRP A 223 -11.42 -0.39 -13.08
C TRP A 223 -11.81 1.08 -13.13
N ASP A 224 -12.29 1.57 -12.00
CA ASP A 224 -12.88 2.89 -11.85
C ASP A 224 -11.85 3.95 -11.39
N GLU A 225 -12.35 5.11 -10.97
CA GLU A 225 -11.54 6.21 -10.43
C GLU A 225 -10.73 5.78 -9.20
N SER A 226 -11.22 4.81 -8.40
CA SER A 226 -10.49 4.33 -7.22
C SER A 226 -9.25 3.56 -7.65
N LEU A 227 -9.34 2.69 -8.66
CA LEU A 227 -8.14 2.01 -9.20
C LEU A 227 -7.15 3.05 -9.74
N THR A 228 -7.64 3.99 -10.55
CA THR A 228 -6.82 5.04 -11.15
C THR A 228 -6.07 5.83 -10.09
N ARG A 229 -6.77 6.26 -9.03
CA ARG A 229 -6.19 6.96 -7.89
C ARG A 229 -5.11 6.14 -7.20
N THR A 230 -5.37 4.86 -6.91
CA THR A 230 -4.37 4.00 -6.26
C THR A 230 -3.12 3.80 -7.12
N LEU A 231 -3.25 3.70 -8.45
CA LEU A 231 -2.09 3.62 -9.35
C LEU A 231 -1.24 4.91 -9.32
N GLN A 232 -1.88 6.08 -9.28
CA GLN A 232 -1.19 7.37 -9.14
C GLN A 232 -0.46 7.47 -7.79
N GLU A 233 -1.07 6.99 -6.71
CA GLU A 233 -0.47 6.95 -5.37
C GLU A 233 0.77 6.07 -5.32
N ILE A 234 0.70 4.86 -5.91
CA ILE A 234 1.86 3.97 -6.01
C ILE A 234 2.98 4.65 -6.80
N ALA A 235 2.66 5.26 -7.94
CA ALA A 235 3.65 5.98 -8.75
C ALA A 235 4.33 7.10 -7.96
N TRP A 236 3.55 7.98 -7.33
CA TRP A 236 4.07 9.10 -6.56
C TRP A 236 4.92 8.65 -5.37
N GLN A 237 4.41 7.74 -4.55
CA GLN A 237 5.11 7.24 -3.37
C GLN A 237 6.39 6.51 -3.75
N THR A 238 6.37 5.71 -4.82
CA THR A 238 7.57 5.01 -5.28
C THR A 238 8.62 6.01 -5.76
N ALA A 239 8.24 6.99 -6.59
CA ALA A 239 9.18 7.97 -7.11
C ALA A 239 9.74 8.89 -6.01
N ALA A 240 8.88 9.40 -5.12
CA ALA A 240 9.25 10.30 -4.02
C ALA A 240 10.20 9.65 -3.01
N ASN A 241 10.04 8.35 -2.74
CA ASN A 241 10.89 7.60 -1.81
C ASN A 241 12.14 6.99 -2.48
N TYR A 242 12.32 7.20 -3.78
CA TYR A 242 13.46 6.66 -4.52
C TYR A 242 14.48 7.76 -4.78
N SER A 243 15.59 7.76 -4.03
CA SER A 243 16.55 8.86 -4.00
C SER A 243 17.14 9.27 -5.36
N ARG A 244 17.14 8.34 -6.33
CA ARG A 244 17.67 8.57 -7.69
C ARG A 244 16.61 9.06 -8.68
N SER A 245 15.38 9.29 -8.25
CA SER A 245 14.30 9.78 -9.13
C SER A 245 14.44 11.28 -9.46
N GLY A 246 15.24 12.02 -8.69
CA GLY A 246 15.38 13.47 -8.85
C GLY A 246 14.19 14.27 -8.31
N LEU A 247 13.20 13.61 -7.70
CA LEU A 247 12.21 14.30 -6.87
C LEU A 247 12.87 14.74 -5.56
N PRO A 248 12.48 15.90 -4.99
CA PRO A 248 12.90 16.24 -3.65
C PRO A 248 12.47 15.13 -2.70
N ASN A 249 13.28 14.81 -1.68
CA ASN A 249 12.83 13.93 -0.60
C ASN A 249 11.58 14.56 0.00
N VAL A 250 10.42 14.03 -0.36
CA VAL A 250 9.15 14.47 0.18
C VAL A 250 9.10 13.86 1.57
N ASP A 251 9.22 14.68 2.61
CA ASP A 251 9.02 14.21 3.97
C ASP A 251 7.67 13.48 4.01
N ALA A 252 7.59 12.34 4.69
CA ALA A 252 6.35 11.55 4.77
C ALA A 252 5.14 12.39 5.26
N GLU A 253 5.40 13.51 5.94
CA GLU A 253 4.44 14.55 6.34
C GLU A 253 3.86 15.34 5.14
N GLU A 254 4.63 15.66 4.10
CA GLU A 254 4.13 16.35 2.90
C GLU A 254 3.28 15.43 2.01
N ILE A 255 3.58 14.13 1.96
CA ILE A 255 2.72 13.13 1.30
C ILE A 255 1.37 13.04 2.02
N SER A 256 1.36 13.18 3.35
CA SER A 256 0.14 13.24 4.16
C SER A 256 -0.67 14.53 3.88
N ALA A 257 0.01 15.66 3.64
CA ALA A 257 -0.62 16.95 3.37
C ALA A 257 -1.30 17.06 2.00
N ALA A 258 -0.94 16.21 1.03
CA ALA A 258 -1.60 16.14 -0.29
C ALA A 258 -3.01 15.49 -0.23
N PHE A 259 -3.41 14.97 0.93
CA PHE A 259 -4.75 14.44 1.19
C PHE A 259 -5.44 15.33 2.21
N ASP A 260 -6.45 16.08 1.77
CA ASP A 260 -7.33 16.87 2.64
C ASP A 260 -8.33 15.96 3.38
N PHE A 261 -7.80 14.98 4.12
CA PHE A 261 -8.48 14.49 5.31
C PHE A 261 -8.02 15.42 6.43
N PRO A 262 -8.92 16.11 7.16
CA PRO A 262 -8.51 16.77 8.38
C PRO A 262 -7.87 15.68 9.26
N GLN A 263 -6.55 15.70 9.37
CA GLN A 263 -5.82 14.82 10.28
C GLN A 263 -6.49 15.04 11.64
N PRO A 264 -6.99 13.98 12.29
CA PRO A 264 -7.59 14.15 13.60
C PRO A 264 -6.55 14.85 14.48
N VAL A 265 -6.98 15.94 15.13
CA VAL A 265 -6.11 16.80 15.94
C VAL A 265 -5.28 15.97 16.92
N GLU A 266 -5.81 14.83 17.35
CA GLU A 266 -5.09 13.77 18.07
C GLU A 266 -5.60 12.38 17.68
N TYR A 267 -4.71 11.40 17.63
CA TYR A 267 -5.08 9.99 17.60
C TYR A 267 -5.41 9.49 19.02
N PRO A 268 -6.42 8.62 19.18
CA PRO A 268 -6.76 8.07 20.48
C PRO A 268 -5.66 7.15 21.02
N GLU A 269 -5.31 7.31 22.29
CA GLU A 269 -4.46 6.39 23.04
C GLU A 269 -5.30 5.43 23.90
N LEU A 270 -4.71 4.28 24.24
CA LEU A 270 -5.34 3.26 25.07
C LEU A 270 -4.67 3.17 26.44
N GLU A 271 -5.39 3.56 27.48
CA GLU A 271 -4.97 3.40 28.86
C GLU A 271 -5.55 2.10 29.43
N PHE A 272 -4.71 1.22 29.99
CA PHE A 272 -5.16 -0.01 30.62
C PHE A 272 -5.97 0.27 31.89
N VAL A 273 -7.17 -0.32 31.99
CA VAL A 273 -8.08 -0.15 33.13
C VAL A 273 -8.06 -1.36 34.05
N TYR A 274 -8.47 -2.54 33.57
CA TYR A 274 -8.46 -3.77 34.36
C TYR A 274 -8.41 -5.01 33.47
N THR A 275 -8.03 -6.15 34.08
CA THR A 275 -8.30 -7.48 33.54
C THR A 275 -9.39 -8.17 34.35
N ALA A 276 -10.41 -8.70 33.70
CA ALA A 276 -11.43 -9.55 34.27
C ALA A 276 -11.23 -11.01 33.84
N ASN A 277 -11.26 -11.94 34.79
CA ASN A 277 -11.36 -13.37 34.54
C ASN A 277 -12.80 -13.79 34.86
N ILE A 278 -13.56 -14.11 33.82
CA ILE A 278 -15.00 -14.34 33.87
C ILE A 278 -15.28 -15.84 33.83
N LYS A 279 -16.15 -16.29 34.73
CA LYS A 279 -16.67 -17.64 34.78
C LYS A 279 -18.07 -17.66 34.18
N VAL A 280 -18.27 -18.56 33.21
CA VAL A 280 -19.57 -18.77 32.57
C VAL A 280 -20.17 -20.12 32.95
N GLY A 281 -21.49 -20.20 32.90
CA GLY A 281 -22.25 -21.42 33.11
C GLY A 281 -22.38 -22.25 31.84
N GLU A 282 -23.16 -23.32 31.92
CA GLU A 282 -23.56 -24.10 30.76
C GLU A 282 -24.38 -23.24 29.79
N ALA A 283 -23.96 -23.21 28.53
CA ALA A 283 -24.66 -22.48 27.49
C ALA A 283 -26.00 -23.17 27.17
N LEU A 284 -27.08 -22.39 27.12
CA LEU A 284 -28.39 -22.88 26.70
C LEU A 284 -28.53 -22.64 25.20
N ASP A 285 -28.84 -23.70 24.46
CA ASP A 285 -29.13 -23.58 23.03
C ASP A 285 -30.51 -22.95 22.86
N PHE A 286 -30.55 -21.71 22.36
CA PHE A 286 -31.81 -21.05 22.01
C PHE A 286 -32.32 -21.51 20.64
N GLY A 287 -31.41 -22.00 19.79
CA GLY A 287 -31.71 -22.50 18.46
C GLY A 287 -31.41 -21.50 17.34
N GLN A 288 -31.86 -21.87 16.15
CA GLN A 288 -31.74 -21.08 14.93
C GLN A 288 -32.87 -20.06 14.84
N VAL A 289 -32.52 -18.80 14.58
CA VAL A 289 -33.44 -17.71 14.23
C VAL A 289 -32.98 -17.01 12.94
N ASP A 290 -33.70 -15.98 12.51
CA ASP A 290 -33.49 -15.29 11.23
C ASP A 290 -32.07 -14.74 11.05
N ASP A 291 -31.42 -14.27 12.12
CA ASP A 291 -30.07 -13.70 12.07
C ASP A 291 -28.93 -14.68 12.33
N GLY A 292 -29.25 -15.93 12.71
CA GLY A 292 -28.27 -16.97 12.97
C GLY A 292 -28.63 -17.88 14.15
N LYS A 293 -27.64 -18.65 14.61
CA LYS A 293 -27.80 -19.51 15.79
C LYS A 293 -27.52 -18.71 17.06
N ARG A 294 -28.44 -18.74 18.02
CA ARG A 294 -28.35 -18.01 19.28
C ARG A 294 -28.02 -18.95 20.44
N LEU A 295 -27.14 -18.50 21.33
CA LEU A 295 -26.85 -19.14 22.61
C LEU A 295 -27.08 -18.16 23.76
N ILE A 296 -27.61 -18.67 24.88
CA ILE A 296 -27.64 -17.95 26.15
C ILE A 296 -26.47 -18.44 26.98
N ILE A 297 -25.48 -17.60 27.25
CA ILE A 297 -24.31 -17.96 28.04
C ILE A 297 -24.40 -17.27 29.40
N PRO A 298 -24.77 -17.97 30.48
CA PRO A 298 -24.86 -17.36 31.81
C PRO A 298 -23.50 -16.92 32.31
N ILE A 299 -23.40 -15.70 32.86
CA ILE A 299 -22.21 -15.22 33.56
C ILE A 299 -22.44 -15.45 35.06
N VAL A 300 -21.70 -16.41 35.60
CA VAL A 300 -21.93 -16.97 36.95
C VAL A 300 -20.90 -16.52 37.98
N GLY A 301 -19.95 -15.67 37.59
CA GLY A 301 -19.00 -15.07 38.51
C GLY A 301 -17.70 -14.66 37.83
N GLY A 302 -16.72 -14.27 38.63
CA GLY A 302 -15.41 -13.85 38.14
C GLY A 302 -14.72 -12.89 39.09
N THR A 303 -13.52 -12.49 38.71
CA THR A 303 -12.75 -11.45 39.41
C THR A 303 -12.24 -10.44 38.40
N PHE A 304 -12.02 -9.21 38.83
CA PHE A 304 -11.34 -8.22 38.01
C PHE A 304 -10.37 -7.39 38.84
N ARG A 305 -9.28 -6.96 38.19
CA ARG A 305 -8.21 -6.20 38.84
C ARG A 305 -7.53 -5.25 37.88
N GLY A 306 -7.33 -4.03 38.33
CA GLY A 306 -6.70 -2.93 37.65
C GLY A 306 -5.98 -1.99 38.63
N PRO A 307 -5.29 -0.95 38.16
CA PRO A 307 -4.61 0.02 39.02
C PRO A 307 -5.56 0.72 39.99
N ASP A 308 -6.71 1.19 39.48
CA ASP A 308 -7.65 2.03 40.23
C ASP A 308 -9.01 1.36 40.51
N ILE A 309 -9.17 0.09 40.12
CA ILE A 309 -10.42 -0.65 40.29
C ILE A 309 -10.17 -2.16 40.44
N GLN A 310 -10.78 -2.78 41.45
CA GLN A 310 -10.73 -4.23 41.65
C GLN A 310 -11.96 -4.74 42.39
N GLY A 311 -12.27 -6.03 42.21
CA GLY A 311 -13.40 -6.68 42.85
C GLY A 311 -13.84 -7.97 42.14
N GLU A 312 -15.14 -8.24 42.21
CA GLU A 312 -15.77 -9.46 41.69
C GLU A 312 -16.77 -9.17 40.56
N VAL A 313 -16.91 -10.13 39.65
CA VAL A 313 -18.03 -10.17 38.70
C VAL A 313 -19.19 -10.86 39.41
N VAL A 314 -20.31 -10.18 39.53
CA VAL A 314 -21.48 -10.68 40.27
C VAL A 314 -22.23 -11.72 39.41
N PRO A 315 -22.63 -12.87 39.98
CA PRO A 315 -23.46 -13.84 39.27
C PRO A 315 -24.80 -13.24 38.85
N GLY A 316 -25.28 -13.61 37.66
CA GLY A 316 -26.61 -13.20 37.16
C GLY A 316 -26.58 -12.38 35.87
N GLY A 317 -25.40 -12.18 35.27
CA GLY A 317 -25.27 -11.65 33.92
C GLY A 317 -25.50 -12.71 32.85
N VAL A 318 -25.55 -12.28 31.60
CA VAL A 318 -25.76 -13.13 30.43
C VAL A 318 -25.06 -12.56 29.21
N ASP A 319 -24.54 -13.43 28.35
CA ASP A 319 -24.15 -13.11 26.97
C ASP A 319 -25.15 -13.75 25.99
N TRP A 320 -25.83 -12.90 25.23
CA TRP A 320 -26.79 -13.26 24.19
C TRP A 320 -26.07 -13.45 22.85
N ASN A 321 -25.28 -14.51 22.79
CA ASN A 321 -24.35 -14.78 21.72
C ASN A 321 -25.06 -15.15 20.41
N LEU A 322 -24.48 -14.71 19.28
CA LEU A 322 -24.95 -15.02 17.93
C LEU A 322 -23.82 -15.60 17.08
N SER A 323 -24.11 -16.71 16.39
CA SER A 323 -23.30 -17.24 15.29
C SER A 323 -24.03 -17.00 13.96
N ARG A 324 -23.43 -16.20 13.08
CA ARG A 324 -24.01 -15.77 11.79
C ARG A 324 -23.67 -16.72 10.65
N SER A 325 -24.42 -16.62 9.56
CA SER A 325 -24.22 -17.43 8.35
C SER A 325 -22.94 -17.12 7.57
N ASP A 326 -22.40 -15.90 7.71
CA ASP A 326 -21.11 -15.48 7.14
C ASP A 326 -19.90 -15.94 7.97
N GLY A 327 -20.12 -16.73 9.01
CA GLY A 327 -19.09 -17.21 9.93
C GLY A 327 -18.72 -16.23 11.04
N ALA A 328 -19.31 -15.03 11.07
CA ALA A 328 -19.08 -14.09 12.16
C ALA A 328 -19.77 -14.52 13.46
N THR A 329 -19.18 -14.13 14.58
CA THR A 329 -19.76 -14.31 15.92
C THR A 329 -19.92 -12.96 16.60
N GLU A 330 -21.05 -12.75 17.26
CA GLU A 330 -21.33 -11.56 18.07
C GLU A 330 -21.53 -11.94 19.53
N ALA A 331 -20.93 -11.18 20.42
CA ALA A 331 -21.20 -11.21 21.86
C ALA A 331 -22.04 -10.00 22.24
N ASP A 332 -23.07 -10.23 23.05
CA ASP A 332 -23.93 -9.20 23.64
C ASP A 332 -24.13 -9.50 25.12
N ALA A 333 -23.16 -9.07 25.91
CA ALA A 333 -23.10 -9.37 27.33
C ALA A 333 -23.64 -8.22 28.18
N THR A 334 -24.56 -8.53 29.09
CA THR A 334 -24.94 -7.64 30.21
C THR A 334 -24.63 -8.33 31.53
N TYR A 335 -23.82 -7.68 32.38
CA TYR A 335 -23.43 -8.22 33.69
C TYR A 335 -23.10 -7.09 34.68
N PHE A 336 -22.70 -7.47 35.90
CA PHE A 336 -22.45 -6.52 36.99
C PHE A 336 -21.09 -6.78 37.62
N LEU A 337 -20.40 -5.70 37.97
CA LEU A 337 -19.20 -5.72 38.80
C LEU A 337 -19.58 -5.25 40.21
N ARG A 338 -18.95 -5.83 41.22
CA ARG A 338 -18.92 -5.30 42.59
C ARG A 338 -17.49 -5.00 42.95
N THR A 339 -17.18 -3.74 43.20
CA THR A 339 -15.86 -3.31 43.66
C THR A 339 -15.64 -3.72 45.12
N GLU A 340 -14.38 -3.79 45.56
CA GLU A 340 -14.06 -4.20 46.95
C GLU A 340 -14.67 -3.30 48.02
N ASP A 341 -14.89 -2.02 47.72
CA ASP A 341 -15.57 -1.06 48.59
C ASP A 341 -17.11 -1.09 48.44
N GLY A 342 -17.63 -2.04 47.66
CA GLY A 342 -19.05 -2.40 47.63
C GLY A 342 -19.89 -1.69 46.57
N VAL A 343 -19.29 -0.94 45.64
CA VAL A 343 -20.02 -0.25 44.57
C VAL A 343 -20.41 -1.25 43.47
N LEU A 344 -21.68 -1.21 43.07
CA LEU A 344 -22.19 -2.00 41.94
C LEU A 344 -22.14 -1.20 40.64
N ILE A 345 -21.59 -1.79 39.59
CA ILE A 345 -21.44 -1.18 38.26
C ILE A 345 -22.05 -2.13 37.24
N ARG A 346 -22.96 -1.65 36.39
CA ARG A 346 -23.49 -2.43 35.26
C ARG A 346 -22.53 -2.31 34.08
N VAL A 347 -22.30 -3.42 33.39
CA VAL A 347 -21.54 -3.49 32.14
C VAL A 347 -22.46 -3.99 31.03
N SER A 348 -22.43 -3.29 29.89
CA SER A 348 -22.94 -3.77 28.60
C SER A 348 -21.73 -3.93 27.70
N ASN A 349 -21.47 -5.12 27.16
CA ASN A 349 -20.27 -5.39 26.38
C ASN A 349 -20.63 -6.06 25.06
N LEU A 350 -20.44 -5.32 23.96
CA LEU A 350 -20.71 -5.78 22.60
C LEU A 350 -19.41 -6.09 21.88
N GLY A 351 -19.40 -7.13 21.06
CA GLY A 351 -18.30 -7.36 20.12
C GLY A 351 -18.72 -8.21 18.94
N VAL A 352 -18.01 -8.04 17.82
CA VAL A 352 -18.18 -8.84 16.60
C VAL A 352 -16.82 -9.28 16.10
N GLY A 353 -16.73 -10.49 15.58
CA GLY A 353 -15.53 -10.95 14.88
C GLY A 353 -15.83 -12.02 13.85
N ALA A 354 -15.13 -11.97 12.74
CA ALA A 354 -15.28 -12.87 11.60
C ALA A 354 -14.00 -13.73 11.41
N PRO A 355 -14.07 -14.82 10.64
CA PRO A 355 -12.90 -15.61 10.28
C PRO A 355 -11.82 -14.77 9.56
N PRO A 356 -10.52 -15.13 9.67
CA PRO A 356 -9.99 -16.28 10.39
C PRO A 356 -9.74 -16.02 11.88
N THR A 357 -9.77 -14.76 12.32
CA THR A 357 -9.34 -14.37 13.68
C THR A 357 -10.43 -14.56 14.74
N GLY A 358 -11.71 -14.46 14.34
CA GLY A 358 -12.88 -14.58 15.21
C GLY A 358 -13.05 -13.37 16.14
N LEU A 359 -13.95 -13.50 17.13
CA LEU A 359 -14.20 -12.45 18.11
C LEU A 359 -12.97 -12.23 19.02
N ARG A 360 -12.31 -11.08 18.88
CA ARG A 360 -11.13 -10.68 19.64
C ARG A 360 -11.29 -9.37 20.40
N PHE A 361 -12.18 -8.51 19.94
CA PHE A 361 -12.37 -7.17 20.49
C PHE A 361 -13.83 -6.94 20.88
N THR A 362 -14.03 -6.12 21.91
CA THR A 362 -15.34 -5.73 22.43
C THR A 362 -15.36 -4.25 22.80
N THR A 363 -16.54 -3.69 23.06
CA THR A 363 -16.77 -2.29 23.39
C THR A 363 -17.59 -2.20 24.69
N PRO A 364 -16.94 -2.34 25.85
CA PRO A 364 -17.63 -2.31 27.12
C PRO A 364 -18.13 -0.89 27.42
N ARG A 365 -19.37 -0.78 27.88
CA ARG A 365 -19.98 0.44 28.40
C ARG A 365 -20.41 0.21 29.83
N PHE A 366 -20.13 1.20 30.67
CA PHE A 366 -20.40 1.15 32.10
C PHE A 366 -21.56 2.06 32.49
N ILE A 367 -22.27 1.68 33.54
CA ILE A 367 -23.16 2.54 34.32
C ILE A 367 -22.77 2.39 35.79
N ALA A 368 -22.12 3.41 36.34
CA ALA A 368 -21.71 3.49 37.73
C ALA A 368 -22.56 4.53 38.49
N PRO A 369 -22.88 4.31 39.78
CA PRO A 369 -23.43 5.34 40.65
C PRO A 369 -22.49 6.56 40.75
N ARG A 370 -23.05 7.73 41.06
CA ARG A 370 -22.25 8.93 41.35
C ARG A 370 -21.27 8.65 42.50
N GLY A 371 -20.01 9.02 42.32
CA GLY A 371 -18.95 8.80 43.32
C GLY A 371 -17.59 8.58 42.67
N GLN A 372 -16.73 7.81 43.33
CA GLN A 372 -15.35 7.60 42.90
C GLN A 372 -15.19 6.92 41.53
N TYR A 373 -16.21 6.21 41.06
CA TYR A 373 -16.20 5.50 39.77
C TYR A 373 -17.00 6.22 38.69
N ASP A 374 -17.42 7.48 38.90
CA ASP A 374 -18.21 8.23 37.93
C ASP A 374 -17.48 8.45 36.60
N TRP A 375 -16.14 8.40 36.61
CA TRP A 375 -15.31 8.48 35.41
C TRP A 375 -15.60 7.36 34.39
N LEU A 376 -16.10 6.20 34.84
CA LEU A 376 -16.54 5.12 33.95
C LEU A 376 -17.73 5.52 33.07
N ASN A 377 -18.55 6.47 33.52
CA ASN A 377 -19.70 6.97 32.77
C ASN A 377 -19.29 8.01 31.70
N GLN A 378 -18.05 8.50 31.74
CA GLN A 378 -17.58 9.68 31.01
C GLN A 378 -16.50 9.35 29.99
N SER A 379 -16.38 8.08 29.59
CA SER A 379 -15.32 7.64 28.69
C SER A 379 -15.75 6.50 27.78
N THR A 380 -15.02 6.38 26.67
CA THR A 380 -15.14 5.26 25.73
C THR A 380 -14.12 4.18 26.11
N PHE A 381 -14.48 2.92 25.90
CA PHE A 381 -13.62 1.79 26.24
C PHE A 381 -13.60 0.77 25.12
N VAL A 382 -12.48 0.06 25.03
CA VAL A 382 -12.30 -1.12 24.18
C VAL A 382 -11.80 -2.28 25.03
N GLY A 383 -12.21 -3.49 24.69
CA GLY A 383 -11.83 -4.70 25.40
C GLY A 383 -11.15 -5.71 24.48
N THR A 384 -10.13 -6.41 24.96
CA THR A 384 -9.58 -7.60 24.28
C THR A 384 -10.04 -8.87 24.98
N LEU A 385 -10.42 -9.86 24.18
CA LEU A 385 -11.04 -11.10 24.63
C LEU A 385 -10.17 -12.31 24.29
N ASP A 386 -9.71 -13.02 25.33
CA ASP A 386 -9.15 -14.38 25.20
C ASP A 386 -10.15 -15.39 25.74
N VAL A 387 -10.32 -16.50 25.02
CA VAL A 387 -11.25 -17.57 25.40
C VAL A 387 -10.48 -18.89 25.51
N ASP A 388 -10.60 -19.55 26.65
CA ASP A 388 -10.08 -20.90 26.91
C ASP A 388 -11.13 -21.72 27.67
N TRP A 389 -11.96 -22.44 26.92
CA TRP A 389 -13.05 -23.27 27.44
C TRP A 389 -12.60 -24.42 28.37
N LYS A 390 -11.29 -24.70 28.44
CA LYS A 390 -10.75 -25.74 29.35
C LYS A 390 -10.53 -25.22 30.77
N ARG A 391 -10.57 -23.90 30.99
CA ARG A 391 -10.35 -23.28 32.29
C ARG A 391 -11.67 -22.96 32.98
N GLU A 392 -11.66 -22.98 34.31
CA GLU A 392 -12.78 -22.55 35.14
C GLU A 392 -13.20 -21.11 34.82
N PHE A 393 -12.22 -20.21 34.66
CA PHE A 393 -12.45 -18.86 34.13
C PHE A 393 -12.18 -18.86 32.64
N SER A 394 -13.20 -19.23 31.86
CA SER A 394 -13.05 -19.49 30.44
C SER A 394 -12.87 -18.24 29.59
N ILE A 395 -13.17 -17.06 30.13
CA ILE A 395 -13.06 -15.78 29.42
C ILE A 395 -12.11 -14.86 30.19
N ARG A 396 -11.14 -14.29 29.48
CA ARG A 396 -10.28 -13.21 29.98
C ARG A 396 -10.51 -11.97 29.15
N LEU A 397 -11.02 -10.92 29.80
CA LEU A 397 -11.29 -9.63 29.20
C LEU A 397 -10.30 -8.59 29.74
N ARG A 398 -9.55 -7.90 28.88
CA ARG A 398 -8.75 -6.74 29.28
C ARG A 398 -9.41 -5.49 28.76
N VAL A 399 -9.71 -4.53 29.63
CA VAL A 399 -10.42 -3.30 29.28
C VAL A 399 -9.43 -2.14 29.26
N PHE A 400 -9.55 -1.31 28.24
CA PHE A 400 -8.77 -0.10 28.01
C PHE A 400 -9.70 1.10 27.84
N ARG A 401 -9.34 2.21 28.46
CA ARG A 401 -9.99 3.52 28.29
C ARG A 401 -9.36 4.21 27.08
N VAL A 402 -10.19 4.77 26.22
CA VAL A 402 -9.75 5.63 25.11
C VAL A 402 -9.49 7.04 25.65
N ARG A 403 -8.28 7.58 25.42
CA ARG A 403 -7.89 8.94 25.83
C ARG A 403 -7.37 9.77 24.65
N SER A 404 -7.40 11.09 24.83
CA SER A 404 -6.67 12.08 24.03
C SER A 404 -5.40 12.50 24.80
N GLN A 405 -4.37 13.05 24.13
CA GLN A 405 -3.10 13.40 24.78
C GLN A 405 -3.26 14.49 25.85
N GLU A 406 -4.26 15.36 25.71
CA GLU A 406 -4.59 16.41 26.69
C GLU A 406 -5.70 16.04 27.69
N SER A 407 -6.21 14.80 27.70
CA SER A 407 -7.30 14.42 28.62
C SER A 407 -6.78 14.18 30.06
N PRO A 408 -7.33 14.89 31.08
CA PRO A 408 -6.92 14.72 32.48
C PRO A 408 -7.12 13.29 33.03
#